data_AF-A0A5D2XXG3-F1
#
_entry.id   AF-A0A5D2XXG3-F1
#
_cell.length_a   1.000
_cell.length_b   1.000
_cell.length_c   1.000
_cell.angle_alpha   90.00
_cell.angle_beta   90.00
_cell.angle_gamma   90.00
#
_symmetry.space_group_name_H-M   'P 1'
#
loop_
_entity.id
_entity.type
_entity.pdbx_description
1 polymer ?
#
loop_
_entity_poly.entity_id
_entity_poly.type
_entity_poly.pdbx_seq_one_letter_code
_entity_poly.pdbx_strand_id
1 'polypeptide(L)'
;MKCVYSYEEPITFSILIISFLCYLLPIAIASFAEVGNECPFTYSEGSGKGPKEWGHLNPDWKLCETGKLQSPIDLLTGKLQVQPNLGKLKRDYKPAPALVKNRGHDITVRWKGEAGKININGTDYELLQCHWHSPSEHTFNETRYELELHLVHISAHRGIAVIAIVYKYGRPDPFLTRLFHHIKTINGKEEKHLGMVNPGDIKFGSRKYFRYMGSLTVPPCTEGVVWTVINKGFEANARPTQPLDGRPVLFYTPRMNSGSF
;
A
#
# COMPACT_ATOMS: atom_id res chain seq x y z
N MET A 1 -16.97 -56.34 62.33
CA MET A 1 -16.46 -55.18 63.11
C MET A 1 -17.62 -54.23 63.41
N LYS A 2 -17.44 -53.22 64.27
CA LYS A 2 -18.50 -52.30 64.75
C LYS A 2 -18.51 -50.97 63.99
N CYS A 3 -19.57 -50.17 64.23
CA CYS A 3 -19.90 -48.90 63.57
C CYS A 3 -19.18 -47.67 64.21
N VAL A 4 -19.77 -46.48 64.01
CA VAL A 4 -19.47 -45.12 64.56
C VAL A 4 -18.13 -44.49 64.11
N TYR A 5 -18.00 -43.15 63.89
CA TYR A 5 -18.84 -41.99 64.27
C TYR A 5 -19.14 -41.00 63.12
N SER A 6 -20.11 -40.11 63.37
CA SER A 6 -20.50 -38.92 62.58
C SER A 6 -20.08 -37.61 63.29
N TYR A 7 -19.85 -36.52 62.55
CA TYR A 7 -19.89 -35.13 63.07
C TYR A 7 -20.31 -34.12 61.97
N GLU A 8 -20.49 -32.85 62.36
CA GLU A 8 -21.45 -31.89 61.76
C GLU A 8 -20.85 -30.90 60.74
N GLU A 9 -21.74 -30.19 60.02
CA GLU A 9 -21.38 -29.05 59.14
C GLU A 9 -21.11 -27.75 59.92
N PRO A 10 -20.46 -26.77 59.26
CA PRO A 10 -20.93 -25.39 59.36
C PRO A 10 -21.25 -24.74 57.99
N ILE A 11 -22.38 -24.06 57.93
CA ILE A 11 -22.82 -23.26 56.78
C ILE A 11 -21.96 -21.99 56.65
N THR A 12 -21.28 -21.79 55.50
CA THR A 12 -20.76 -20.47 55.10
C THR A 12 -20.86 -20.19 53.60
N PHE A 13 -21.69 -19.21 53.26
CA PHE A 13 -21.67 -18.33 52.08
C PHE A 13 -21.20 -18.87 50.72
N SER A 14 -22.18 -18.99 49.81
CA SER A 14 -21.98 -19.03 48.35
C SER A 14 -21.30 -17.76 47.83
N ILE A 15 -19.99 -17.79 47.64
CA ILE A 15 -19.30 -16.78 46.81
C ILE A 15 -19.22 -17.32 45.38
N LEU A 16 -20.13 -16.84 44.53
CA LEU A 16 -20.03 -17.00 43.08
C LEU A 16 -18.84 -16.18 42.57
N ILE A 17 -17.64 -16.77 42.62
CA ILE A 17 -16.51 -16.30 41.83
C ILE A 17 -16.85 -16.62 40.37
N ILE A 18 -17.56 -15.69 39.72
CA ILE A 18 -17.67 -15.64 38.28
C ILE A 18 -16.25 -15.41 37.76
N SER A 19 -15.60 -16.48 37.34
CA SER A 19 -14.30 -16.42 36.67
C SER A 19 -14.49 -15.73 35.33
N PHE A 20 -14.41 -14.41 35.35
CA PHE A 20 -14.40 -13.58 34.15
C PHE A 20 -13.06 -13.77 33.44
N LEU A 21 -12.89 -14.96 32.84
CA LEU A 21 -11.93 -15.19 31.79
C LEU A 21 -12.35 -14.27 30.63
N CYS A 22 -11.80 -13.05 30.66
CA CYS A 22 -11.41 -12.37 29.45
C CYS A 22 -10.51 -13.34 28.69
N TYR A 23 -11.12 -14.15 27.82
CA TYR A 23 -10.45 -14.71 26.67
C TYR A 23 -9.98 -13.52 25.83
N LEU A 24 -8.79 -13.02 26.18
CA LEU A 24 -7.97 -12.19 25.32
C LEU A 24 -7.57 -13.05 24.12
N LEU A 25 -8.54 -13.25 23.22
CA LEU A 25 -8.30 -13.61 21.85
C LEU A 25 -7.19 -12.67 21.37
N PRO A 26 -6.00 -13.19 21.02
CA PRO A 26 -4.95 -12.33 20.51
C PRO A 26 -5.48 -11.74 19.22
N ILE A 27 -5.85 -10.45 19.26
CA ILE A 27 -6.30 -9.71 18.09
C ILE A 27 -5.12 -9.75 17.12
N ALA A 28 -5.23 -10.60 16.10
CA ALA A 28 -4.15 -10.82 15.15
C ALA A 28 -3.85 -9.49 14.48
N ILE A 29 -2.73 -8.87 14.87
CA ILE A 29 -2.35 -7.54 14.39
C ILE A 29 -1.89 -7.72 12.95
N ALA A 30 -2.84 -7.59 12.01
CA ALA A 30 -2.58 -7.68 10.59
C ALA A 30 -1.36 -6.83 10.23
N SER A 31 -0.34 -7.47 9.68
CA SER A 31 0.86 -6.78 9.21
C SER A 31 0.53 -6.07 7.92
N PHE A 32 0.25 -4.77 8.01
CA PHE A 32 0.18 -3.87 6.87
C PHE A 32 1.55 -3.69 6.16
N ALA A 33 2.63 -4.24 6.71
CA ALA A 33 3.90 -4.37 6.01
C ALA A 33 3.88 -5.63 5.12
N GLU A 34 4.06 -5.40 3.83
CA GLU A 34 4.18 -6.41 2.78
C GLU A 34 5.26 -7.45 3.12
N VAL A 35 5.00 -8.73 2.81
CA VAL A 35 5.73 -9.87 3.37
C VAL A 35 7.23 -9.84 3.03
N GLY A 36 8.05 -9.56 4.03
CA GLY A 36 9.44 -9.13 3.86
C GLY A 36 10.50 -10.20 3.63
N ASN A 37 10.13 -11.47 3.41
CA ASN A 37 11.09 -12.54 3.15
C ASN A 37 10.50 -13.70 2.31
N GLU A 38 11.35 -14.29 1.47
CA GLU A 38 11.20 -15.60 0.79
C GLU A 38 9.86 -15.81 0.04
N CYS A 39 9.73 -15.18 -1.14
CA CYS A 39 8.56 -15.21 -2.05
C CYS A 39 7.64 -16.44 -1.92
N PRO A 40 6.57 -16.36 -1.11
CA PRO A 40 5.56 -17.41 -1.05
C PRO A 40 4.60 -17.31 -2.25
N PHE A 41 4.58 -16.16 -2.92
CA PHE A 41 3.86 -15.83 -4.15
C PHE A 41 4.80 -15.38 -5.27
N THR A 42 4.31 -15.31 -6.51
CA THR A 42 4.97 -14.70 -7.67
C THR A 42 3.97 -13.95 -8.54
N TYR A 43 4.47 -13.18 -9.51
CA TYR A 43 3.68 -12.56 -10.58
C TYR A 43 3.51 -13.47 -11.81
N SER A 44 4.24 -14.59 -11.88
CA SER A 44 4.15 -15.54 -13.00
C SER A 44 2.81 -16.26 -13.03
N GLU A 45 1.97 -15.95 -14.02
CA GLU A 45 0.78 -16.72 -14.37
C GLU A 45 1.12 -18.20 -14.64
N GLY A 46 0.19 -19.11 -14.35
CA GLY A 46 0.37 -20.56 -14.54
C GLY A 46 1.35 -21.27 -13.59
N SER A 47 2.06 -20.55 -12.72
CA SER A 47 3.09 -21.11 -11.82
C SER A 47 2.55 -21.86 -10.59
N GLY A 48 1.23 -21.92 -10.40
CA GLY A 48 0.60 -22.35 -9.15
C GLY A 48 0.81 -21.38 -7.96
N LYS A 49 1.50 -20.25 -8.18
CA LYS A 49 1.74 -19.18 -7.19
C LYS A 49 1.51 -17.77 -7.75
N GLY A 50 0.91 -17.68 -8.95
CA GLY A 50 0.63 -16.42 -9.66
C GLY A 50 -0.54 -15.63 -9.07
N PRO A 51 -0.82 -14.41 -9.56
CA PRO A 51 -1.80 -13.48 -8.97
C PRO A 51 -3.20 -14.05 -8.70
N LYS A 52 -3.68 -14.95 -9.57
CA LYS A 52 -4.98 -15.64 -9.40
C LYS A 52 -5.01 -16.59 -8.21
N GLU A 53 -3.86 -17.20 -7.87
CA GLU A 53 -3.75 -18.21 -6.82
C GLU A 53 -3.55 -17.58 -5.43
N TRP A 54 -3.23 -16.29 -5.33
CA TRP A 54 -2.79 -15.67 -4.07
C TRP A 54 -3.77 -15.85 -2.90
N GLY A 55 -5.08 -15.82 -3.15
CA GLY A 55 -6.11 -16.07 -2.12
C GLY A 55 -6.22 -17.54 -1.66
N HIS A 56 -5.56 -18.47 -2.35
CA HIS A 56 -5.45 -19.89 -2.03
C HIS A 56 -4.12 -20.25 -1.33
N LEU A 57 -3.06 -19.44 -1.51
CA LEU A 57 -1.72 -19.70 -0.97
C LEU A 57 -1.62 -19.57 0.57
N ASN A 58 -2.47 -18.74 1.19
CA ASN A 58 -2.51 -18.51 2.63
C ASN A 58 -3.94 -18.03 3.03
N PRO A 59 -4.58 -18.59 4.08
CA PRO A 59 -5.85 -18.08 4.61
C PRO A 59 -5.88 -16.56 4.89
N ASP A 60 -4.77 -15.97 5.37
CA ASP A 60 -4.66 -14.53 5.63
C ASP A 60 -4.76 -13.67 4.35
N TRP A 61 -4.61 -14.28 3.17
CA TRP A 61 -4.57 -13.60 1.88
C TRP A 61 -5.89 -13.71 1.11
N LYS A 62 -6.94 -14.29 1.71
CA LYS A 62 -8.23 -14.58 1.04
C LYS A 62 -8.86 -13.36 0.34
N LEU A 63 -8.59 -12.14 0.82
CA LEU A 63 -9.04 -10.89 0.17
C LEU A 63 -8.50 -10.70 -1.26
N CYS A 64 -7.34 -11.30 -1.60
CA CYS A 64 -6.82 -11.29 -2.98
C CYS A 64 -7.76 -11.98 -3.99
N GLU A 65 -8.67 -12.83 -3.51
CA GLU A 65 -9.66 -13.58 -4.31
C GLU A 65 -11.08 -13.06 -4.09
N THR A 66 -11.49 -12.81 -2.83
CA THR A 66 -12.87 -12.49 -2.48
C THR A 66 -13.18 -10.99 -2.46
N GLY A 67 -12.16 -10.14 -2.47
CA GLY A 67 -12.29 -8.69 -2.39
C GLY A 67 -13.13 -8.06 -3.50
N LYS A 68 -13.62 -6.84 -3.22
CA LYS A 68 -14.48 -6.02 -4.11
C LYS A 68 -13.98 -4.59 -4.26
N LEU A 69 -12.96 -4.20 -3.51
CA LEU A 69 -12.21 -2.97 -3.70
C LEU A 69 -10.73 -3.30 -4.00
N GLN A 70 -10.47 -4.41 -4.69
CA GLN A 70 -9.12 -4.81 -5.08
C GLN A 70 -8.43 -3.83 -6.03
N SER A 71 -7.11 -3.71 -5.95
CA SER A 71 -6.25 -2.87 -6.80
C SER A 71 -5.21 -3.73 -7.52
N PRO A 72 -4.69 -3.30 -8.68
CA PRO A 72 -4.97 -2.06 -9.42
C PRO A 72 -6.28 -2.07 -10.21
N ILE A 73 -6.63 -0.96 -10.87
CA ILE A 73 -7.73 -0.87 -11.86
C ILE A 73 -7.27 -0.17 -13.14
N ASP A 74 -8.06 -0.34 -14.20
CA ASP A 74 -8.06 0.59 -15.33
C ASP A 74 -8.70 1.94 -14.97
N LEU A 75 -8.10 3.01 -15.48
CA LEU A 75 -8.51 4.39 -15.24
C LEU A 75 -9.08 5.02 -16.52
N LEU A 76 -10.31 4.62 -16.86
CA LEU A 76 -11.08 5.07 -18.02
C LEU A 76 -11.18 6.61 -18.13
N THR A 77 -10.38 7.20 -19.03
CA THR A 77 -10.31 8.66 -19.20
C THR A 77 -11.49 9.25 -19.98
N GLY A 78 -12.32 8.42 -20.60
CA GLY A 78 -13.54 8.84 -21.31
C GLY A 78 -14.75 9.11 -20.40
N LYS A 79 -14.71 8.72 -19.11
CA LYS A 79 -15.86 8.80 -18.17
C LYS A 79 -15.58 9.68 -16.94
N LEU A 80 -14.68 10.67 -17.06
CA LEU A 80 -14.16 11.43 -15.93
C LEU A 80 -15.16 12.47 -15.39
N GLN A 81 -15.68 12.22 -14.19
CA GLN A 81 -16.29 13.28 -13.38
C GLN A 81 -15.18 14.13 -12.75
N VAL A 82 -15.01 15.35 -13.25
CA VAL A 82 -14.07 16.33 -12.68
C VAL A 82 -14.59 16.77 -11.31
N GLN A 83 -13.76 16.61 -10.28
CA GLN A 83 -14.07 16.96 -8.89
C GLN A 83 -13.07 18.02 -8.38
N PRO A 84 -13.29 19.32 -8.65
CA PRO A 84 -12.37 20.38 -8.24
C PRO A 84 -12.17 20.47 -6.72
N ASN A 85 -13.18 20.06 -5.97
CA ASN A 85 -13.24 20.10 -4.51
C ASN A 85 -12.25 19.13 -3.82
N LEU A 86 -11.69 18.16 -4.55
CA LEU A 86 -10.57 17.34 -4.08
C LEU A 86 -9.32 18.18 -3.76
N GLY A 87 -9.18 19.34 -4.41
CA GLY A 87 -8.07 20.27 -4.19
C GLY A 87 -6.72 19.79 -4.72
N LYS A 88 -5.73 20.69 -4.63
CA LYS A 88 -4.32 20.36 -4.95
C LYS A 88 -3.80 19.36 -3.93
N LEU A 89 -3.11 18.31 -4.39
CA LEU A 89 -2.47 17.32 -3.51
C LEU A 89 -1.44 18.01 -2.60
N LYS A 90 -1.75 18.08 -1.30
CA LYS A 90 -0.89 18.65 -0.26
C LYS A 90 0.21 17.66 0.13
N ARG A 91 1.46 18.10 0.12
CA ARG A 91 2.65 17.30 0.43
C ARG A 91 3.63 18.16 1.21
N ASP A 92 4.15 17.60 2.28
CA ASP A 92 5.08 18.21 3.22
C ASP A 92 6.18 17.20 3.52
N TYR A 93 7.05 16.97 2.53
CA TYR A 93 8.15 16.00 2.58
C TYR A 93 9.45 16.70 2.99
N LYS A 94 10.26 16.03 3.82
CA LYS A 94 11.54 16.53 4.31
C LYS A 94 12.66 15.49 4.19
N PRO A 95 13.94 15.88 4.11
CA PRO A 95 15.06 14.94 4.08
C PRO A 95 15.10 14.08 5.35
N ALA A 96 15.18 12.76 5.18
CA ALA A 96 15.33 11.81 6.27
C ALA A 96 16.29 10.66 5.89
N PRO A 97 16.88 9.94 6.86
CA PRO A 97 17.74 8.80 6.59
C PRO A 97 16.97 7.69 5.85
N ALA A 98 17.55 7.12 4.79
CA ALA A 98 16.92 6.08 3.99
C ALA A 98 17.84 4.89 3.67
N LEU A 99 17.20 3.75 3.40
CA LEU A 99 17.80 2.49 2.93
C LEU A 99 17.14 2.10 1.62
N VAL A 100 17.90 1.48 0.71
CA VAL A 100 17.37 0.75 -0.45
C VAL A 100 17.52 -0.75 -0.24
N LYS A 101 16.53 -1.53 -0.70
CA LYS A 101 16.54 -3.00 -0.67
C LYS A 101 16.00 -3.54 -1.99
N ASN A 102 16.59 -4.62 -2.48
CA ASN A 102 15.97 -5.48 -3.49
C ASN A 102 15.16 -6.57 -2.76
N ARG A 103 13.84 -6.64 -3.01
CA ARG A 103 12.93 -7.63 -2.41
C ARG A 103 12.75 -8.89 -3.27
N GLY A 104 13.40 -8.95 -4.43
CA GLY A 104 13.25 -10.03 -5.42
C GLY A 104 12.05 -9.84 -6.35
N HIS A 105 10.95 -9.28 -5.84
CA HIS A 105 9.80 -8.84 -6.65
C HIS A 105 9.81 -7.35 -6.98
N ASP A 106 10.49 -6.52 -6.18
CA ASP A 106 10.68 -5.09 -6.46
C ASP A 106 12.00 -4.55 -5.91
N ILE A 107 12.22 -3.26 -6.16
CA ILE A 107 13.17 -2.43 -5.43
C ILE A 107 12.38 -1.47 -4.55
N THR A 108 12.74 -1.39 -3.27
CA THR A 108 12.11 -0.51 -2.27
C THR A 108 13.13 0.45 -1.67
N VAL A 109 12.76 1.72 -1.52
CA VAL A 109 13.41 2.69 -0.63
C VAL A 109 12.55 2.87 0.62
N ARG A 110 13.14 2.68 1.80
CA ARG A 110 12.47 2.83 3.10
C ARG A 110 13.18 3.88 3.93
N TRP A 111 12.41 4.83 4.47
CA TRP A 111 12.94 5.82 5.40
C TRP A 111 12.99 5.27 6.83
N LYS A 112 13.96 5.75 7.62
CA LYS A 112 14.22 5.35 9.02
C LYS A 112 14.01 6.48 10.03
N GLY A 113 13.40 7.57 9.58
CA GLY A 113 12.94 8.70 10.37
C GLY A 113 11.81 9.42 9.64
N GLU A 114 11.29 10.49 10.22
CA GLU A 114 10.15 11.22 9.68
C GLU A 114 10.48 11.90 8.34
N ALA A 115 10.14 11.23 7.22
CA ALA A 115 10.32 11.73 5.85
C ALA A 115 9.29 12.81 5.46
N GLY A 116 8.44 13.20 6.40
CA GLY A 116 7.28 14.05 6.16
C GLY A 116 6.08 13.26 5.63
N LYS A 117 5.10 13.98 5.08
CA LYS A 117 3.71 13.51 4.99
C LYS A 117 2.93 14.07 3.81
N ILE A 118 1.74 13.53 3.60
CA ILE A 118 0.70 14.08 2.72
C ILE A 118 -0.57 14.34 3.54
N ASN A 119 -1.35 15.36 3.15
CA ASN A 119 -2.62 15.69 3.80
C ASN A 119 -3.77 15.44 2.82
N ILE A 120 -4.71 14.56 3.20
CA ILE A 120 -5.92 14.23 2.44
C ILE A 120 -7.12 14.56 3.31
N ASN A 121 -7.92 15.55 2.88
CA ASN A 121 -9.15 15.99 3.55
C ASN A 121 -8.99 16.34 5.05
N GLY A 122 -7.80 16.80 5.45
CA GLY A 122 -7.48 17.12 6.85
C GLY A 122 -6.68 16.02 7.56
N THR A 123 -6.81 14.76 7.16
CA THR A 123 -6.02 13.64 7.70
C THR A 123 -4.60 13.66 7.13
N ASP A 124 -3.61 13.64 8.01
CA ASP A 124 -2.19 13.45 7.68
C ASP A 124 -1.83 11.96 7.54
N TYR A 125 -0.99 11.65 6.56
CA TYR A 125 -0.41 10.33 6.33
C TYR A 125 1.11 10.49 6.14
N GLU A 126 1.90 9.90 7.04
CA GLU A 126 3.37 9.92 7.04
C GLU A 126 3.94 8.94 6.01
N LEU A 127 4.97 9.35 5.27
CA LEU A 127 5.63 8.51 4.27
C LEU A 127 6.54 7.46 4.92
N LEU A 128 6.30 6.18 4.64
CA LEU A 128 7.10 5.06 5.14
C LEU A 128 8.15 4.59 4.14
N GLN A 129 7.70 4.31 2.91
CA GLN A 129 8.48 3.68 1.86
C GLN A 129 7.98 4.10 0.47
N CYS A 130 8.83 3.92 -0.53
CA CYS A 130 8.40 3.87 -1.92
C CYS A 130 9.08 2.73 -2.68
N HIS A 131 8.36 2.11 -3.61
CA HIS A 131 8.84 0.98 -4.40
C HIS A 131 8.37 1.07 -5.85
N TRP A 132 9.05 0.34 -6.75
CA TRP A 132 8.76 0.35 -8.18
C TRP A 132 8.34 -1.02 -8.72
N HIS A 133 7.23 -1.04 -9.44
CA HIS A 133 6.84 -2.14 -10.33
C HIS A 133 7.29 -1.82 -11.77
N SER A 134 7.64 -2.84 -12.58
CA SER A 134 8.06 -2.70 -13.99
C SER A 134 7.72 -3.96 -14.79
N PRO A 135 6.70 -4.00 -15.68
CA PRO A 135 5.27 -2.71 -15.86
C PRO A 135 4.67 -1.94 -14.68
N SER A 136 3.75 -1.04 -15.05
CA SER A 136 2.77 -0.46 -14.14
C SER A 136 1.69 -1.45 -13.76
N GLU A 137 1.07 -1.19 -12.61
CA GLU A 137 -0.10 -1.93 -12.11
C GLU A 137 -1.39 -1.31 -12.65
N HIS A 138 -1.51 0.01 -12.58
CA HIS A 138 -2.63 0.74 -13.19
C HIS A 138 -2.49 0.82 -14.71
N THR A 139 -3.63 0.75 -15.41
CA THR A 139 -3.77 1.06 -16.83
C THR A 139 -4.66 2.30 -17.03
N PHE A 140 -4.67 2.87 -18.24
CA PHE A 140 -5.47 4.04 -18.59
C PHE A 140 -6.16 3.83 -19.95
N ASN A 141 -7.42 3.37 -19.93
CA ASN A 141 -8.11 2.82 -21.11
C ASN A 141 -7.36 1.58 -21.65
N GLU A 142 -7.10 0.63 -20.76
CA GLU A 142 -6.42 -0.65 -20.98
C GLU A 142 -4.92 -0.54 -21.34
N THR A 143 -4.44 0.63 -21.77
CA THR A 143 -3.01 0.93 -21.97
C THR A 143 -2.24 0.86 -20.65
N ARG A 144 -1.20 0.01 -20.59
CA ARG A 144 -0.27 -0.15 -19.46
C ARG A 144 0.89 0.84 -19.58
N TYR A 145 1.82 0.91 -18.61
CA TYR A 145 2.87 1.93 -18.52
C TYR A 145 4.24 1.29 -18.12
N GLU A 146 5.41 1.86 -18.45
CA GLU A 146 6.73 1.17 -18.30
C GLU A 146 7.01 0.73 -16.86
N LEU A 147 6.75 1.62 -15.92
CA LEU A 147 7.22 1.57 -14.55
C LEU A 147 6.21 2.36 -13.69
N GLU A 148 5.87 1.86 -12.51
CA GLU A 148 5.01 2.56 -11.55
C GLU A 148 5.68 2.66 -10.19
N LEU A 149 5.88 3.90 -9.72
CA LEU A 149 6.33 4.19 -8.36
C LEU A 149 5.12 4.31 -7.43
N HIS A 150 5.10 3.49 -6.39
CA HIS A 150 4.19 3.63 -5.25
C HIS A 150 4.90 4.34 -4.10
N LEU A 151 4.33 5.43 -3.59
CA LEU A 151 4.73 6.04 -2.32
C LEU A 151 3.68 5.67 -1.27
N VAL A 152 4.05 4.86 -0.28
CA VAL A 152 3.13 4.29 0.72
C VAL A 152 3.20 5.09 2.02
N HIS A 153 2.04 5.57 2.47
CA HIS A 153 1.89 6.43 3.64
C HIS A 153 0.88 5.84 4.63
N ILE A 154 1.05 6.15 5.92
CA ILE A 154 0.16 5.70 7.01
C ILE A 154 -0.30 6.87 7.88
N SER A 155 -1.57 6.90 8.28
CA SER A 155 -2.08 7.87 9.26
C SER A 155 -1.93 7.36 10.71
N ALA A 156 -2.09 8.26 11.69
CA ALA A 156 -2.09 7.89 13.11
C ALA A 156 -3.13 6.80 13.48
N HIS A 157 -4.21 6.67 12.69
CA HIS A 157 -5.24 5.63 12.85
C HIS A 157 -4.96 4.39 12.00
N ARG A 158 -3.72 4.20 11.52
CA ARG A 158 -3.25 3.09 10.67
C ARG A 158 -3.93 2.98 9.30
N GLY A 159 -4.69 4.00 8.87
CA GLY A 159 -5.23 4.08 7.52
C GLY A 159 -4.12 4.32 6.49
N ILE A 160 -4.20 3.67 5.33
CA ILE A 160 -3.14 3.69 4.31
C ILE A 160 -3.53 4.62 3.16
N ALA A 161 -2.58 5.43 2.69
CA ALA A 161 -2.71 6.20 1.46
C ALA A 161 -1.51 5.95 0.54
N VAL A 162 -1.76 5.64 -0.73
CA VAL A 162 -0.70 5.39 -1.72
C VAL A 162 -0.80 6.40 -2.85
N ILE A 163 0.33 7.01 -3.20
CA ILE A 163 0.48 7.81 -4.42
C ILE A 163 1.16 6.92 -5.46
N ALA A 164 0.47 6.67 -6.56
CA ALA A 164 1.03 6.00 -7.73
C ALA A 164 1.50 7.03 -8.76
N ILE A 165 2.67 6.80 -9.36
CA ILE A 165 3.21 7.59 -10.47
C ILE A 165 3.69 6.61 -11.55
N VAL A 166 3.02 6.60 -12.70
CA VAL A 166 3.41 5.79 -13.86
C VAL A 166 4.37 6.58 -14.77
N TYR A 167 5.36 5.96 -15.44
CA TYR A 167 6.48 6.65 -16.14
C TYR A 167 6.66 6.25 -17.62
N LYS A 168 6.94 7.20 -18.54
CA LYS A 168 7.37 6.94 -19.94
C LYS A 168 8.84 6.52 -20.02
N TYR A 169 9.22 5.83 -21.11
CA TYR A 169 10.52 6.09 -21.72
C TYR A 169 10.66 7.56 -22.15
N GLY A 170 11.81 8.15 -21.88
CA GLY A 170 12.06 9.56 -22.16
C GLY A 170 13.30 10.06 -21.44
N ARG A 171 13.25 11.30 -20.95
CA ARG A 171 14.34 11.87 -20.13
C ARG A 171 14.48 11.09 -18.81
N PRO A 172 15.70 10.68 -18.41
CA PRO A 172 15.91 9.96 -17.14
C PRO A 172 15.33 10.73 -15.95
N ASP A 173 14.62 10.03 -15.07
CA ASP A 173 14.13 10.64 -13.83
C ASP A 173 15.31 10.86 -12.87
N PRO A 174 15.56 12.10 -12.39
CA PRO A 174 16.75 12.39 -11.57
C PRO A 174 16.76 11.66 -10.22
N PHE A 175 15.60 11.33 -9.64
CA PHE A 175 15.53 10.60 -8.38
C PHE A 175 15.94 9.14 -8.60
N LEU A 176 15.33 8.49 -9.60
CA LEU A 176 15.63 7.10 -9.94
C LEU A 176 17.07 6.93 -10.48
N THR A 177 17.59 7.91 -11.22
CA THR A 177 18.97 7.90 -11.75
C THR A 177 20.02 7.87 -10.64
N ARG A 178 19.81 8.59 -9.53
CA ARG A 178 20.69 8.49 -8.35
C ARG A 178 20.59 7.12 -7.70
N LEU A 179 19.37 6.59 -7.53
CA LEU A 179 19.15 5.26 -6.94
C LEU A 179 19.78 4.14 -7.77
N PHE A 180 19.76 4.23 -9.11
CA PHE A 180 20.31 3.19 -10.00
C PHE A 180 21.78 2.85 -9.70
N HIS A 181 22.61 3.82 -9.27
CA HIS A 181 23.99 3.54 -8.87
C HIS A 181 24.05 2.66 -7.61
N HIS A 182 23.20 2.93 -6.61
CA HIS A 182 23.10 2.09 -5.41
C HIS A 182 22.53 0.72 -5.75
N ILE A 183 21.43 0.66 -6.54
CA ILE A 183 20.74 -0.57 -6.96
C ILE A 183 21.70 -1.54 -7.65
N LYS A 184 22.53 -1.07 -8.60
CA LYS A 184 23.55 -1.88 -9.30
C LYS A 184 24.62 -2.48 -8.38
N THR A 185 24.66 -2.08 -7.11
CA THR A 185 25.63 -2.55 -6.10
C THR A 185 24.97 -3.24 -4.91
N ILE A 186 23.67 -3.60 -5.02
CA ILE A 186 22.98 -4.46 -4.05
C ILE A 186 23.17 -5.91 -4.51
N ASN A 187 24.01 -6.65 -3.79
CA ASN A 187 24.15 -8.09 -3.98
C ASN A 187 23.12 -8.83 -3.11
N GLY A 188 22.24 -9.62 -3.72
CA GLY A 188 21.27 -10.44 -3.00
C GLY A 188 20.23 -9.63 -2.20
N LYS A 189 19.98 -10.03 -0.95
CA LYS A 189 18.89 -9.54 -0.08
C LYS A 189 19.27 -8.37 0.84
N GLU A 190 20.48 -7.83 0.74
CA GLU A 190 21.01 -6.84 1.68
C GLU A 190 20.32 -5.46 1.58
N GLU A 191 20.30 -4.71 2.68
CA GLU A 191 19.83 -3.33 2.72
C GLU A 191 21.03 -2.37 2.65
N LYS A 192 21.04 -1.46 1.68
CA LYS A 192 22.11 -0.47 1.49
C LYS A 192 21.67 0.91 1.94
N HIS A 193 22.46 1.56 2.79
CA HIS A 193 22.21 2.93 3.22
C HIS A 193 22.34 3.91 2.04
N LEU A 194 21.40 4.86 1.96
CA LEU A 194 21.41 5.97 0.99
C LEU A 194 21.84 7.30 1.61
N GLY A 195 22.05 7.35 2.93
CA GLY A 195 22.21 8.60 3.67
C GLY A 195 20.87 9.36 3.76
N MET A 196 20.93 10.69 3.68
CA MET A 196 19.75 11.56 3.73
C MET A 196 19.08 11.66 2.34
N VAL A 197 17.83 11.21 2.23
CA VAL A 197 17.06 11.26 0.98
C VAL A 197 15.82 12.11 1.18
N ASN A 198 15.63 13.12 0.33
CA ASN A 198 14.45 13.98 0.32
C ASN A 198 13.37 13.43 -0.63
N PRO A 199 12.17 13.03 -0.15
CA PRO A 199 11.08 12.61 -1.03
C PRO A 199 10.51 13.75 -1.89
N GLY A 200 10.74 15.02 -1.52
CA GLY A 200 10.40 16.19 -2.33
C GLY A 200 11.14 16.28 -3.68
N ASP A 201 12.20 15.48 -3.85
CA ASP A 201 12.88 15.31 -5.13
C ASP A 201 12.06 14.51 -6.14
N ILE A 202 11.11 13.67 -5.69
CA ILE A 202 10.30 12.82 -6.56
C ILE A 202 9.36 13.71 -7.40
N LYS A 203 9.66 13.84 -8.70
CA LYS A 203 8.91 14.73 -9.59
C LYS A 203 7.69 14.00 -10.16
N PHE A 204 6.52 14.37 -9.63
CA PHE A 204 5.23 13.77 -9.98
C PHE A 204 4.80 14.08 -11.43
N GLY A 205 5.41 15.08 -12.08
CA GLY A 205 5.20 15.43 -13.50
C GLY A 205 3.87 16.13 -13.80
N SER A 206 2.78 15.74 -13.13
CA SER A 206 1.44 16.30 -13.29
C SER A 206 0.90 16.90 -11.98
N ARG A 207 -0.04 17.84 -12.10
CA ARG A 207 -0.90 18.33 -11.01
C ARG A 207 -2.31 17.73 -11.06
N LYS A 208 -2.63 16.95 -12.10
CA LYS A 208 -3.89 16.21 -12.26
C LYS A 208 -3.71 14.81 -11.66
N TYR A 209 -4.74 14.28 -11.01
CA TYR A 209 -4.69 12.95 -10.39
C TYR A 209 -6.07 12.28 -10.32
N PHE A 210 -6.06 10.96 -10.22
CA PHE A 210 -7.21 10.10 -9.98
C PHE A 210 -7.24 9.72 -8.51
N ARG A 211 -8.43 9.63 -7.91
CA ARG A 211 -8.65 9.27 -6.50
C ARG A 211 -9.73 8.19 -6.41
N TYR A 212 -9.42 7.08 -5.76
CA TYR A 212 -10.37 5.99 -5.53
C TYR A 212 -10.03 5.23 -4.24
N MET A 213 -10.96 4.39 -3.76
CA MET A 213 -10.72 3.48 -2.63
C MET A 213 -10.39 2.08 -3.14
N GLY A 214 -9.23 1.56 -2.73
CA GLY A 214 -8.65 0.32 -3.24
C GLY A 214 -8.03 -0.57 -2.18
N SER A 215 -7.10 -1.43 -2.62
CA SER A 215 -6.36 -2.35 -1.76
C SER A 215 -4.85 -2.17 -1.87
N LEU A 216 -4.10 -2.91 -1.04
CA LEU A 216 -2.73 -3.27 -1.36
C LEU A 216 -2.70 -4.13 -2.63
N THR A 217 -1.71 -3.92 -3.49
CA THR A 217 -1.59 -4.63 -4.77
C THR A 217 -0.81 -5.95 -4.67
N VAL A 218 -0.14 -6.21 -3.54
CA VAL A 218 0.45 -7.51 -3.17
C VAL A 218 -0.29 -8.15 -1.98
N PRO A 219 -0.11 -9.47 -1.71
CA PRO A 219 -0.71 -10.10 -0.54
C PRO A 219 -0.25 -9.44 0.78
N PRO A 220 -1.15 -9.25 1.76
CA PRO A 220 -2.48 -9.85 1.92
C PRO A 220 -3.65 -9.14 1.19
N CYS A 221 -3.37 -8.22 0.26
CA CYS A 221 -4.39 -7.52 -0.55
C CYS A 221 -5.46 -6.76 0.26
N THR A 222 -5.09 -6.24 1.44
CA THR A 222 -6.01 -5.54 2.36
C THR A 222 -6.65 -4.32 1.71
N GLU A 223 -7.98 -4.21 1.83
CA GLU A 223 -8.77 -3.11 1.28
C GLU A 223 -8.82 -1.87 2.21
N GLY A 224 -9.39 -0.77 1.72
CA GLY A 224 -9.45 0.51 2.45
C GLY A 224 -8.29 1.47 2.19
N VAL A 225 -7.47 1.19 1.17
CA VAL A 225 -6.33 2.03 0.75
C VAL A 225 -6.83 3.24 -0.05
N VAL A 226 -6.41 4.45 0.34
CA VAL A 226 -6.71 5.70 -0.38
C VAL A 226 -5.71 5.88 -1.53
N TRP A 227 -6.11 5.54 -2.76
CA TRP A 227 -5.24 5.67 -3.93
C TRP A 227 -5.25 7.08 -4.52
N THR A 228 -4.08 7.53 -4.96
CA THR A 228 -3.88 8.80 -5.68
C THR A 228 -2.98 8.55 -6.89
N VAL A 229 -3.57 8.28 -8.06
CA VAL A 229 -2.81 7.86 -9.25
C VAL A 229 -2.51 9.06 -10.14
N ILE A 230 -1.25 9.22 -10.53
CA ILE A 230 -0.72 10.36 -11.29
C ILE A 230 -0.10 9.85 -12.59
N ASN A 231 -0.66 10.28 -13.71
CA ASN A 231 -0.20 9.89 -15.03
C ASN A 231 0.96 10.80 -15.50
N LYS A 232 2.12 10.19 -15.79
CA LYS A 232 3.31 10.80 -16.43
C LYS A 232 3.55 10.19 -17.84
N GLY A 233 2.64 9.33 -18.38
CA GLY A 233 2.83 8.37 -19.50
C GLY A 233 3.62 7.10 -19.07
N PHE A 234 3.92 5.98 -19.78
CA PHE A 234 3.62 5.16 -21.01
C PHE A 234 4.56 3.90 -20.94
N GLU A 235 4.51 2.68 -21.52
CA GLU A 235 3.50 1.76 -22.09
C GLU A 235 3.52 0.28 -21.50
N ALA A 236 4.62 -0.31 -20.96
CA ALA A 236 4.62 -1.64 -20.23
C ALA A 236 5.96 -1.98 -19.53
N ASN A 237 6.13 -2.56 -18.31
CA ASN A 237 5.78 -3.95 -17.78
C ASN A 237 4.63 -4.76 -15.07
N ALA A 238 3.33 -5.10 -14.67
CA ALA A 238 2.91 -5.63 -13.33
C ALA A 238 1.52 -6.31 -13.26
N ARG A 239 0.93 -6.44 -12.04
CA ARG A 239 -0.32 -7.16 -11.72
C ARG A 239 -1.46 -6.84 -12.71
N PRO A 240 -2.24 -7.86 -13.14
CA PRO A 240 -3.46 -7.64 -13.90
C PRO A 240 -4.41 -6.65 -13.22
N THR A 241 -5.09 -5.82 -14.00
CA THR A 241 -6.13 -4.93 -13.49
C THR A 241 -7.31 -5.72 -12.97
N GLN A 242 -7.81 -5.31 -11.80
CA GLN A 242 -8.92 -5.92 -11.11
C GLN A 242 -10.24 -5.28 -11.59
N PRO A 243 -11.41 -5.91 -11.36
CA PRO A 243 -12.71 -5.31 -11.62
C PRO A 243 -12.92 -3.96 -10.91
N LEU A 244 -13.79 -3.12 -11.47
CA LEU A 244 -14.15 -1.84 -10.85
C LEU A 244 -15.26 -1.98 -9.79
N ASP A 245 -16.09 -3.03 -9.88
CA ASP A 245 -17.17 -3.37 -8.93
C ASP A 245 -18.04 -2.18 -8.48
N GLY A 246 -18.31 -1.27 -9.42
CA GLY A 246 -19.16 -0.09 -9.24
C GLY A 246 -18.55 1.06 -8.42
N ARG A 247 -17.31 0.93 -7.92
CA ARG A 247 -16.72 1.96 -7.05
C ARG A 247 -16.40 3.26 -7.80
N PRO A 248 -16.59 4.44 -7.18
CA PRO A 248 -16.34 5.72 -7.84
C PRO A 248 -14.83 6.00 -7.97
N VAL A 249 -14.44 6.48 -9.16
CA VAL A 249 -13.12 7.06 -9.42
C VAL A 249 -13.30 8.56 -9.67
N LEU A 250 -12.67 9.38 -8.83
CA LEU A 250 -12.80 10.84 -8.86
C LEU A 250 -11.57 11.45 -9.53
N PHE A 251 -11.76 12.46 -10.39
CA PHE A 251 -10.64 13.08 -11.12
C PHE A 251 -10.42 14.54 -10.73
N TYR A 252 -9.21 14.85 -10.25
CA TYR A 252 -8.79 16.22 -10.01
C TYR A 252 -8.00 16.77 -11.20
N THR A 253 -8.37 17.98 -11.64
CA THR A 253 -7.49 18.88 -12.40
C THR A 253 -7.50 20.26 -11.76
N PRO A 254 -6.37 21.00 -11.76
CA PRO A 254 -6.42 22.43 -11.51
C PRO A 254 -7.40 23.12 -12.47
N ARG A 255 -8.11 24.15 -11.98
CA ARG A 255 -8.73 25.14 -12.86
C ARG A 255 -7.62 25.79 -13.69
N MET A 256 -7.83 25.95 -14.99
CA MET A 256 -7.00 26.85 -15.78
C MET A 256 -7.43 28.28 -15.44
N ASN A 257 -6.47 29.16 -15.16
CA ASN A 257 -6.79 30.58 -15.01
C ASN A 257 -7.07 31.14 -16.41
N SER A 258 -8.34 31.47 -16.69
CA SER A 258 -8.70 32.35 -17.80
C SER A 258 -8.31 33.78 -17.43
N GLY A 259 -7.02 34.12 -17.59
CA GLY A 259 -6.49 35.43 -17.19
C GLY A 259 -5.15 35.72 -17.86
N SER A 260 -5.08 36.87 -18.52
CA SER A 260 -3.99 37.37 -19.39
C SER A 260 -3.68 36.53 -20.64
N PHE A 261 -3.61 37.24 -21.77
CA PHE A 261 -2.94 36.82 -23.01
C PHE A 261 -1.42 36.90 -22.82
#